data_AF-A0A2E2VCI4-F1
#
_entry.id   AF-A0A2E2VCI4-F1
#
_cell.length_a   1.000
_cell.length_b   1.000
_cell.length_c   1.000
_cell.angle_alpha   90.00
_cell.angle_beta   90.00
_cell.angle_gamma   90.00
#
_symmetry.space_group_name_H-M   'P 1'
#
loop_
_entity.id
_entity.type
_entity.pdbx_description
1 polymer ?
#
loop_
_entity_poly.entity_id
_entity_poly.type
_entity_poly.pdbx_seq_one_letter_code
_entity_poly.pdbx_strand_id
1 'polypeptide(L)'
;MNFKYIIHCFIFLGTLYSQCESYNIEECFDDPYCIWEENLVLQNCDSQENELLCNSINECSWDIQTTYYSCSNFGSSSSCGEYSDFGCSWEWSWGGWGNHGSSCEGGGFQIDNSICTGEDYILDEGVCILDLPPECSEMDESQCEDDFSCDWIIDIDVGSCYSLTQSQCNSNSSCNWDCGFYHGSCAGCCWYECSGGTYQTDNSYCEENNYNIGDINNDFEINVLDIIQTVNLILYNEYNIIVDMNNDEIINIQDVILLINLIL
;
A
#
# COMPACT_ATOMS: atom_id res chain seq x y z
N MET A 1 -6.71 -10.59 -30.38
CA MET A 1 -6.48 -10.81 -28.94
C MET A 1 -5.63 -12.04 -28.74
N ASN A 2 -4.36 -11.82 -28.44
CA ASN A 2 -3.29 -12.78 -28.56
C ASN A 2 -3.11 -13.49 -27.20
N PHE A 3 -3.77 -14.64 -27.03
CA PHE A 3 -3.84 -15.37 -25.76
C PHE A 3 -2.48 -15.73 -25.13
N LYS A 4 -1.39 -15.73 -25.91
CA LYS A 4 -0.04 -15.98 -25.40
C LYS A 4 0.51 -14.84 -24.54
N TYR A 5 0.21 -13.59 -24.87
CA TYR A 5 0.68 -12.42 -24.12
C TYR A 5 -0.03 -12.28 -22.79
N ILE A 6 -1.34 -12.57 -22.77
CA ILE A 6 -2.15 -12.59 -21.54
C ILE A 6 -1.57 -13.61 -20.55
N ILE A 7 -1.22 -14.81 -21.00
CA ILE A 7 -0.67 -15.86 -20.11
C ILE A 7 0.73 -15.49 -19.58
N HIS A 8 1.59 -14.86 -20.38
CA HIS A 8 2.89 -14.39 -19.88
C HIS A 8 2.77 -13.21 -18.92
N CYS A 9 1.87 -12.27 -19.19
CA CYS A 9 1.59 -11.15 -18.30
C CYS A 9 1.09 -11.64 -16.92
N PHE A 10 0.11 -12.56 -16.90
CA PHE A 10 -0.39 -13.15 -15.65
C PHE A 10 0.65 -13.96 -14.87
N ILE A 11 1.58 -14.65 -15.55
CA ILE A 11 2.65 -15.39 -14.89
C ILE A 11 3.70 -14.43 -14.31
N PHE A 12 4.03 -13.35 -15.03
CA PHE A 12 5.01 -12.34 -14.61
C PHE A 12 4.49 -11.50 -13.43
N LEU A 13 3.24 -11.02 -13.53
CA LEU A 13 2.51 -10.34 -12.45
C LEU A 13 2.35 -11.23 -11.21
N GLY A 14 2.05 -12.52 -11.40
CA GLY A 14 1.95 -13.49 -10.31
C GLY A 14 3.29 -13.76 -9.60
N THR A 15 4.42 -13.72 -10.33
CA THR A 15 5.75 -13.85 -9.72
C THR A 15 6.20 -12.59 -8.98
N LEU A 16 5.92 -11.40 -9.53
CA LEU A 16 6.23 -10.11 -8.89
C LEU A 16 5.43 -9.91 -7.60
N TYR A 17 4.13 -10.18 -7.62
CA TYR A 17 3.28 -10.09 -6.44
C TYR A 17 3.79 -10.97 -5.28
N SER A 18 4.27 -12.19 -5.60
CA SER A 18 4.84 -13.09 -4.59
C SER A 18 6.19 -12.65 -4.02
N GLN A 19 6.89 -11.70 -4.66
CA GLN A 19 8.20 -11.22 -4.23
C GLN A 19 8.08 -10.11 -3.18
N CYS A 20 7.26 -9.08 -3.42
CA CYS A 20 7.10 -7.97 -2.46
C CYS A 20 6.64 -8.46 -1.07
N GLU A 21 5.68 -9.41 -0.99
CA GLU A 21 5.21 -9.96 0.30
C GLU A 21 6.32 -10.63 1.14
N SER A 22 7.44 -11.02 0.51
CA SER A 22 8.57 -11.66 1.17
C SER A 22 9.73 -10.71 1.51
N TYR A 23 9.67 -9.47 1.04
CA TYR A 23 10.74 -8.49 1.21
C TYR A 23 10.75 -7.90 2.61
N ASN A 24 11.95 -7.71 3.15
CA ASN A 24 12.16 -6.82 4.28
C ASN A 24 12.13 -5.35 3.83
N ILE A 25 12.18 -4.42 4.78
CA ILE A 25 12.05 -2.98 4.49
C ILE A 25 13.13 -2.46 3.53
N GLU A 26 14.38 -2.91 3.63
CA GLU A 26 15.46 -2.49 2.74
C GLU A 26 15.24 -3.04 1.33
N GLU A 27 14.90 -4.32 1.22
CA GLU A 27 14.59 -4.98 -0.06
C GLU A 27 13.38 -4.34 -0.74
N CYS A 28 12.39 -3.89 0.03
CA CYS A 28 11.21 -3.20 -0.48
C CYS A 28 11.58 -1.85 -1.13
N PHE A 29 12.49 -1.09 -0.51
CA PHE A 29 12.93 0.19 -1.04
C PHE A 29 13.86 0.09 -2.26
N ASP A 30 14.49 -1.08 -2.47
CA ASP A 30 15.35 -1.33 -3.61
C ASP A 30 14.57 -1.77 -4.87
N ASP A 31 13.29 -2.15 -4.75
CA ASP A 31 12.44 -2.58 -5.86
C ASP A 31 11.48 -1.47 -6.31
N PRO A 32 11.54 -1.00 -7.57
CA PRO A 32 10.69 0.07 -8.07
C PRO A 32 9.21 -0.29 -8.20
N TYR A 33 8.84 -1.57 -8.08
CA TYR A 33 7.45 -2.05 -8.17
C TYR A 33 6.86 -2.41 -6.81
N CYS A 34 7.58 -2.17 -5.71
CA CYS A 34 7.06 -2.41 -4.38
C CYS A 34 7.03 -1.10 -3.57
N ILE A 35 6.05 -0.98 -2.68
CA ILE A 35 5.94 0.13 -1.73
C ILE A 35 5.80 -0.41 -0.31
N TRP A 36 6.47 0.23 0.63
CA TRP A 36 6.33 -0.07 2.06
C TRP A 36 5.12 0.65 2.62
N GLU A 37 4.11 -0.10 3.07
CA GLU A 37 2.98 0.44 3.81
C GLU A 37 3.29 0.38 5.31
N GLU A 38 3.56 1.55 5.90
CA GLU A 38 3.86 1.67 7.33
C GLU A 38 2.66 1.24 8.19
N ASN A 39 2.93 0.49 9.26
CA ASN A 39 1.93 0.14 10.26
C ASN A 39 2.51 0.32 11.66
N LEU A 40 2.44 1.56 12.14
CA LEU A 40 3.01 1.97 13.42
C LEU A 40 2.12 1.58 14.59
N VAL A 41 2.60 0.67 15.42
CA VAL A 41 1.93 0.16 16.61
C VAL A 41 2.65 0.67 17.87
N LEU A 42 1.90 1.28 18.78
CA LEU A 42 2.40 1.68 20.10
C LEU A 42 2.44 0.46 21.03
N GLN A 43 3.62 0.18 21.58
CA GLN A 43 3.85 -0.90 22.55
C GLN A 43 4.50 -0.39 23.83
N ASN A 44 4.44 -1.21 24.87
CA ASN A 44 5.05 -0.95 26.17
C ASN A 44 6.03 -2.09 26.52
N CYS A 45 7.12 -1.76 27.20
CA CYS A 45 8.13 -2.70 27.67
C CYS A 45 7.59 -3.84 28.55
N ASP A 46 6.53 -3.59 29.32
CA ASP A 46 5.91 -4.56 30.23
C ASP A 46 5.38 -5.83 29.52
N SER A 47 5.22 -5.80 28.18
CA SER A 47 4.82 -6.96 27.39
C SER A 47 5.93 -8.00 27.20
N GLN A 48 7.19 -7.66 27.50
CA GLN A 48 8.34 -8.50 27.27
C GLN A 48 8.71 -9.32 28.52
N GLU A 49 8.49 -10.64 28.45
CA GLU A 49 8.86 -11.57 29.51
C GLU A 49 10.30 -12.13 29.36
N ASN A 50 11.04 -11.67 28.34
CA ASN A 50 12.36 -12.17 28.01
C ASN A 50 13.44 -11.08 28.12
N GLU A 51 14.48 -11.34 28.91
CA GLU A 51 15.62 -10.44 29.13
C GLU A 51 16.31 -10.01 27.82
N LEU A 52 16.54 -10.94 26.89
CA LEU A 52 17.24 -10.63 25.63
C LEU A 52 16.41 -9.73 24.72
N LEU A 53 15.09 -9.97 24.66
CA LEU A 53 14.18 -9.15 23.85
C LEU A 53 14.02 -7.76 24.48
N CYS A 54 13.82 -7.69 25.79
CA CYS A 54 13.72 -6.43 26.51
C CYS A 54 14.95 -5.54 26.28
N ASN A 55 16.15 -6.11 26.42
CA ASN A 55 17.41 -5.36 26.25
C ASN A 55 17.77 -5.09 24.78
N SER A 56 16.99 -5.61 23.82
CA SER A 56 17.15 -5.30 22.40
C SER A 56 16.36 -4.08 21.95
N ILE A 57 15.41 -3.62 22.77
CA ILE A 57 14.61 -2.41 22.54
C ILE A 57 15.28 -1.26 23.30
N ASN A 58 15.58 -0.16 22.62
CA ASN A 58 16.35 0.94 23.20
C ASN A 58 15.62 1.64 24.36
N GLU A 59 14.29 1.68 24.28
CA GLU A 59 13.40 2.33 25.23
C GLU A 59 13.13 1.46 26.46
N CYS A 60 13.55 0.19 26.43
CA CYS A 60 13.32 -0.79 27.47
C CYS A 60 14.61 -1.19 28.19
N SER A 61 14.47 -1.59 29.45
CA SER A 61 15.54 -2.09 30.29
C SER A 61 15.03 -3.22 31.18
N TRP A 62 15.79 -4.30 31.25
CA TRP A 62 15.49 -5.40 32.17
C TRP A 62 15.87 -5.01 33.60
N ASP A 63 14.89 -4.95 34.50
CA ASP A 63 15.13 -4.73 35.93
C ASP A 63 15.15 -6.07 36.67
N ILE A 64 16.32 -6.41 37.22
CA ILE A 64 16.52 -7.67 37.94
C ILE A 64 15.98 -7.51 39.35
N GLN A 65 14.89 -8.21 39.65
CA GLN A 65 14.26 -8.16 40.95
C GLN A 65 14.13 -9.56 41.53
N THR A 66 14.60 -9.74 42.77
CA THR A 66 14.49 -11.01 43.49
C THR A 66 13.92 -10.76 44.88
N THR A 67 12.80 -11.41 45.19
CA THR A 67 12.18 -11.31 46.51
C THR A 67 12.53 -12.53 47.33
N TYR A 68 12.95 -12.31 48.58
CA TYR A 68 13.33 -13.36 49.51
C TYR A 68 12.20 -13.62 50.50
N TYR A 69 11.80 -14.89 50.59
CA TYR A 69 10.78 -15.35 51.53
C TYR A 69 11.35 -16.43 52.45
N SER A 70 10.72 -16.59 53.61
CA SER A 70 10.99 -17.68 54.55
C SER A 70 9.66 -18.30 54.95
N CYS A 71 9.56 -19.62 54.88
CA CYS A 71 8.33 -20.32 55.25
C CYS A 71 7.84 -19.94 56.65
N SER A 72 8.78 -19.74 57.59
CA SER A 72 8.51 -19.30 58.96
C SER A 72 7.75 -17.96 59.09
N ASN A 73 7.71 -17.14 58.04
CA ASN A 73 7.03 -15.84 58.05
C ASN A 73 5.52 -15.97 57.75
N PHE A 74 5.05 -17.13 57.30
CA PHE A 74 3.64 -17.36 56.98
C PHE A 74 2.87 -17.88 58.20
N GLY A 75 1.95 -17.06 58.70
CA GLY A 75 1.20 -17.33 59.94
C GLY A 75 -0.09 -18.13 59.76
N SER A 76 -0.46 -18.51 58.53
CA SER A 76 -1.68 -19.28 58.25
C SER A 76 -1.40 -20.45 57.30
N SER A 77 -2.20 -21.51 57.42
CA SER A 77 -2.14 -22.65 56.51
C SER A 77 -2.40 -22.27 55.05
N SER A 78 -3.24 -21.25 54.82
CA SER A 78 -3.51 -20.72 53.47
C SER A 78 -2.29 -20.03 52.86
N SER A 79 -1.66 -19.11 53.59
CA SER A 79 -0.48 -18.38 53.10
C SER A 79 0.73 -19.30 52.95
N CYS A 80 0.88 -20.32 53.79
CA CYS A 80 1.92 -21.33 53.65
C CYS A 80 1.71 -22.22 52.43
N GLY A 81 0.44 -22.59 52.12
CA GLY A 81 0.09 -23.46 51.01
C GLY A 81 0.35 -22.84 49.63
N GLU A 82 0.26 -21.52 49.50
CA GLU A 82 0.57 -20.77 48.27
C GLU A 82 2.02 -20.97 47.82
N TYR A 83 2.94 -21.26 48.74
CA TYR A 83 4.37 -21.44 48.46
C TYR A 83 4.84 -22.89 48.66
N SER A 84 3.91 -23.85 48.55
CA SER A 84 4.23 -25.27 48.70
C SER A 84 5.23 -25.78 47.65
N ASP A 85 5.19 -25.24 46.43
CA ASP A 85 6.14 -25.54 45.36
C ASP A 85 7.58 -25.09 45.68
N PHE A 86 7.72 -24.12 46.60
CA PHE A 86 9.02 -23.64 47.09
C PHE A 86 9.48 -24.35 48.38
N GLY A 87 8.78 -25.41 48.79
CA GLY A 87 9.16 -26.27 49.91
C GLY A 87 8.62 -25.82 51.27
N CYS A 88 7.60 -24.96 51.30
CA CYS A 88 6.87 -24.64 52.53
C CYS A 88 5.78 -25.68 52.83
N SER A 89 5.75 -26.17 54.07
CA SER A 89 4.75 -27.12 54.55
C SER A 89 4.08 -26.64 55.83
N TRP A 90 2.77 -26.82 55.94
CA TRP A 90 2.05 -26.50 57.17
C TRP A 90 2.08 -27.70 58.10
N GLU A 91 2.86 -27.61 59.16
CA GLU A 91 3.12 -28.75 60.04
C GLU A 91 2.72 -28.47 61.48
N TRP A 92 2.36 -29.55 62.18
CA TRP A 92 2.03 -29.49 63.61
C TRP A 92 3.24 -29.92 64.43
N SER A 93 3.66 -29.09 65.38
CA SER A 93 4.75 -29.40 66.29
C SER A 93 4.30 -29.48 67.74
N TRP A 94 4.71 -30.55 68.41
CA TRP A 94 4.65 -30.69 69.87
C TRP A 94 5.90 -30.04 70.47
N GLY A 95 5.92 -28.71 70.58
CA GLY A 95 6.91 -28.07 71.44
C GLY A 95 6.76 -28.55 72.89
N GLY A 96 7.77 -28.29 73.73
CA GLY A 96 7.83 -28.76 75.13
C GLY A 96 6.60 -28.40 75.98
N TRP A 97 6.55 -28.90 77.22
CA TRP A 97 5.36 -28.85 78.10
C TRP A 97 4.59 -27.51 78.06
N GLY A 98 3.44 -27.53 77.38
CA GLY A 98 2.52 -26.39 77.26
C GLY A 98 2.63 -25.56 75.98
N ASN A 99 3.50 -25.92 75.03
CA ASN A 99 3.76 -25.11 73.83
C ASN A 99 3.56 -25.96 72.56
N HIS A 100 2.31 -26.14 72.11
CA HIS A 100 1.99 -26.88 70.89
C HIS A 100 1.16 -26.02 69.93
N GLY A 101 1.47 -26.09 68.63
CA GLY A 101 0.81 -25.29 67.60
C GLY A 101 1.19 -25.74 66.19
N SER A 102 0.47 -25.20 65.21
CA SER A 102 0.86 -25.35 63.80
C SER A 102 1.63 -24.12 63.34
N SER A 103 2.67 -24.35 62.55
CA SER A 103 3.49 -23.33 61.92
C SER A 103 3.79 -23.74 60.49
N CYS A 104 4.15 -22.75 59.67
CA CYS A 104 4.68 -23.01 58.35
C CYS A 104 6.18 -23.34 58.50
N GLU A 105 6.51 -24.60 58.28
CA GLU A 105 7.86 -25.13 58.34
C GLU A 105 8.47 -25.16 56.93
N GLY A 106 9.80 -25.09 56.86
CA GLY A 106 10.55 -25.05 55.60
C GLY A 106 11.76 -24.13 55.66
N GLY A 107 12.40 -23.95 54.50
CA GLY A 107 13.58 -23.09 54.32
C GLY A 107 13.25 -21.66 53.89
N GLY A 108 14.31 -20.90 53.64
CA GLY A 108 14.22 -19.66 52.87
C GLY A 108 14.28 -19.95 51.37
N PHE A 109 13.54 -19.20 50.57
CA PHE A 109 13.50 -19.31 49.11
C PHE A 109 13.47 -17.93 48.44
N GLN A 110 13.72 -17.91 47.14
CA GLN A 110 13.76 -16.71 46.31
C GLN A 110 12.75 -16.86 45.18
N ILE A 111 12.05 -15.77 44.87
CA ILE A 111 11.21 -15.66 43.69
C ILE A 111 11.84 -14.61 42.79
N ASP A 112 12.06 -14.97 41.53
CA ASP A 112 12.45 -14.04 40.49
C ASP A 112 11.21 -13.27 40.04
N ASN A 113 11.21 -11.96 40.31
CA ASN A 113 10.18 -11.02 39.93
C ASN A 113 10.74 -10.00 38.92
N SER A 114 11.81 -10.35 38.21
CA SER A 114 12.40 -9.46 37.22
C SER A 114 11.37 -9.10 36.14
N ILE A 115 11.37 -7.83 35.73
CA ILE A 115 10.43 -7.29 34.77
C ILE A 115 11.15 -6.42 33.76
N CYS A 116 10.61 -6.37 32.55
CA CYS A 116 11.02 -5.38 31.57
C CYS A 116 10.31 -4.06 31.89
N THR A 117 11.05 -2.96 31.97
CA THR A 117 10.50 -1.63 32.28
C THR A 117 11.03 -0.61 31.29
N GLY A 118 10.33 0.51 31.09
CA GLY A 118 10.79 1.54 30.17
C GLY A 118 9.68 2.51 29.74
N GLU A 119 9.96 3.26 28.69
CA GLU A 119 8.97 4.13 28.04
C GLU A 119 8.19 3.36 26.96
N ASP A 120 7.03 3.89 26.55
CA ASP A 120 6.30 3.34 25.40
C ASP A 120 7.13 3.56 24.12
N TYR A 121 7.12 2.59 23.21
CA TYR A 121 7.88 2.60 21.96
C TYR A 121 6.99 2.28 20.77
N ILE A 122 7.42 2.69 19.57
CA ILE A 122 6.70 2.46 18.32
C ILE A 122 7.39 1.31 17.60
N LEU A 123 6.60 0.29 17.26
CA LEU A 123 7.00 -0.77 16.32
C LEU A 123 6.38 -0.47 14.97
N ASP A 124 7.18 -0.55 13.91
CA ASP A 124 6.65 -0.61 12.56
C ASP A 124 6.41 -2.07 12.18
N GLU A 125 5.15 -2.48 12.16
CA GLU A 125 4.68 -3.77 11.64
C GLU A 125 4.23 -3.63 10.17
N GLY A 126 4.84 -2.69 9.45
CA GLY A 126 4.57 -2.43 8.04
C GLY A 126 4.80 -3.64 7.15
N VAL A 127 4.21 -3.59 5.96
CA VAL A 127 4.30 -4.64 4.96
C VAL A 127 4.69 -4.05 3.62
N CYS A 128 5.46 -4.83 2.85
CA CYS A 128 5.80 -4.48 1.48
C CYS A 128 4.71 -5.00 0.54
N ILE A 129 4.12 -4.12 -0.24
CA ILE A 129 3.04 -4.44 -1.18
C ILE A 129 3.44 -4.10 -2.62
N LEU A 130 2.85 -4.81 -3.58
CA LEU A 130 3.07 -4.53 -5.00
C LEU A 130 2.36 -3.22 -5.37
N ASP A 131 3.11 -2.30 -5.97
CA ASP A 131 2.59 -1.08 -6.57
C ASP A 131 2.78 -1.17 -8.09
N LEU A 132 1.70 -1.47 -8.80
CA LEU A 132 1.71 -1.49 -10.25
C LEU A 132 1.34 -0.09 -10.75
N PRO A 133 1.99 0.41 -11.82
CA PRO A 133 1.52 1.62 -12.45
C PRO A 133 0.04 1.46 -12.85
N PRO A 134 -0.79 2.50 -12.66
CA PRO A 134 -2.19 2.43 -13.01
C PRO A 134 -2.34 2.16 -14.52
N GLU A 135 -3.30 1.31 -14.89
CA GLU A 135 -3.62 1.13 -16.31
C GLU A 135 -4.12 2.47 -16.88
N CYS A 136 -3.70 2.83 -18.10
CA CYS A 136 -4.10 4.09 -18.76
C CYS A 136 -5.62 4.32 -18.68
N SER A 137 -6.43 3.26 -18.82
CA SER A 137 -7.90 3.37 -18.77
C SER A 137 -8.49 3.91 -17.45
N GLU A 138 -7.71 3.93 -16.38
CA GLU A 138 -8.11 4.47 -15.06
C GLU A 138 -7.60 5.90 -14.83
N MET A 139 -6.79 6.44 -15.73
CA MET A 139 -6.17 7.77 -15.60
C MET A 139 -7.12 8.90 -16.03
N ASP A 140 -7.01 10.04 -15.33
CA ASP A 140 -7.59 11.29 -15.79
C ASP A 140 -6.70 11.98 -16.86
N GLU A 141 -7.20 13.06 -17.49
CA GLU A 141 -6.49 13.79 -18.56
C GLU A 141 -5.08 14.22 -18.13
N SER A 142 -4.92 14.74 -16.91
CA SER A 142 -3.62 15.21 -16.44
C SER A 142 -2.64 14.07 -16.20
N GLN A 143 -3.12 12.99 -15.58
CA GLN A 143 -2.30 11.80 -15.34
C GLN A 143 -1.90 11.12 -16.66
N CYS A 144 -2.80 11.10 -17.63
CA CYS A 144 -2.57 10.51 -18.94
C CYS A 144 -1.56 11.32 -19.76
N GLU A 145 -1.64 12.66 -19.73
CA GLU A 145 -0.70 13.53 -20.44
C GLU A 145 0.72 13.50 -19.83
N ASP A 146 0.84 13.16 -18.54
CA ASP A 146 2.11 13.02 -17.84
C ASP A 146 2.73 11.61 -18.02
N ASP A 147 1.98 10.61 -18.51
CA ASP A 147 2.47 9.25 -18.75
C ASP A 147 2.74 9.00 -20.24
N PHE A 148 4.02 8.78 -20.58
CA PHE A 148 4.44 8.56 -21.96
C PHE A 148 3.92 7.24 -22.58
N SER A 149 3.49 6.30 -21.75
CA SER A 149 2.89 5.04 -22.19
C SER A 149 1.41 5.16 -22.51
N CYS A 150 0.81 6.33 -22.32
CA CYS A 150 -0.60 6.58 -22.56
C CYS A 150 -0.83 7.77 -23.51
N ASP A 151 -1.93 7.71 -24.27
CA ASP A 151 -2.42 8.82 -25.11
C ASP A 151 -3.84 9.20 -24.65
N TRP A 152 -4.06 10.50 -24.47
CA TRP A 152 -5.40 11.03 -24.22
C TRP A 152 -6.20 11.11 -25.53
N ILE A 153 -7.28 10.34 -25.60
CA ILE A 153 -8.17 10.29 -26.75
C ILE A 153 -9.38 11.19 -26.51
N ILE A 154 -9.42 12.30 -27.26
CA ILE A 154 -10.54 13.23 -27.23
C ILE A 154 -11.74 12.60 -27.95
N ASP A 155 -12.81 12.33 -27.21
CA ASP A 155 -14.08 11.82 -27.74
C ASP A 155 -15.24 12.71 -27.30
N ILE A 156 -15.55 13.71 -28.11
CA ILE A 156 -16.62 14.68 -27.84
C ILE A 156 -17.79 14.41 -28.78
N ASP A 157 -18.89 13.93 -28.19
CA ASP A 157 -20.14 13.71 -28.89
C ASP A 157 -21.02 14.96 -28.85
N VAL A 158 -21.71 15.23 -29.96
CA VAL A 158 -22.68 16.33 -30.07
C VAL A 158 -24.09 15.79 -30.26
N GLY A 159 -24.93 15.99 -29.25
CA GLY A 159 -26.34 15.60 -29.26
C GLY A 159 -27.28 16.79 -29.46
N SER A 160 -28.54 16.51 -29.81
CA SER A 160 -29.59 17.52 -29.92
C SER A 160 -30.46 17.53 -28.67
N CYS A 161 -30.64 18.69 -28.04
CA CYS A 161 -31.50 18.86 -26.87
C CYS A 161 -32.92 18.36 -27.16
N TYR A 162 -33.44 18.54 -28.37
CA TYR A 162 -34.79 18.11 -28.78
C TYR A 162 -35.04 16.60 -28.68
N SER A 163 -33.99 15.79 -28.60
CA SER A 163 -34.07 14.34 -28.47
C SER A 163 -34.08 13.85 -27.01
N LEU A 164 -33.88 14.76 -26.04
CA LEU A 164 -33.74 14.42 -24.63
C LEU A 164 -35.09 14.33 -23.90
N THR A 165 -35.14 13.40 -22.95
CA THR A 165 -36.24 13.33 -21.97
C THR A 165 -36.13 14.44 -20.92
N GLN A 166 -37.19 14.67 -20.13
CA GLN A 166 -37.22 15.73 -19.12
C GLN A 166 -36.05 15.66 -18.11
N SER A 167 -35.73 14.47 -17.61
CA SER A 167 -34.64 14.30 -16.64
C SER A 167 -33.27 14.56 -17.27
N GLN A 168 -33.04 14.08 -18.49
CA GLN A 168 -31.79 14.29 -19.22
C GLN A 168 -31.62 15.77 -19.59
N CYS A 169 -32.70 16.45 -20.00
CA CYS A 169 -32.67 17.87 -20.33
C CYS A 169 -32.26 18.72 -19.13
N ASN A 170 -32.88 18.48 -17.97
CA ASN A 170 -32.57 19.20 -16.73
C ASN A 170 -31.17 18.93 -16.19
N SER A 171 -30.54 17.82 -16.61
CA SER A 171 -29.17 17.46 -16.22
C SER A 171 -28.11 18.10 -17.12
N ASN A 172 -28.50 18.55 -18.32
CA ASN A 172 -27.61 19.19 -19.28
C ASN A 172 -27.75 20.71 -19.18
N SER A 173 -26.71 21.39 -18.70
CA SER A 173 -26.71 22.87 -18.53
C SER A 173 -26.90 23.64 -19.83
N SER A 174 -26.62 23.03 -20.98
CA SER A 174 -26.80 23.62 -22.32
C SER A 174 -28.22 23.47 -22.89
N CYS A 175 -29.08 22.69 -22.23
CA CYS A 175 -30.47 22.50 -22.63
C CYS A 175 -31.41 23.13 -21.60
N ASN A 176 -32.61 23.52 -22.05
CA ASN A 176 -33.63 24.08 -21.18
C ASN A 176 -34.97 23.38 -21.38
N TRP A 177 -35.59 22.95 -20.27
CA TRP A 177 -36.89 22.31 -20.29
C TRP A 177 -37.98 23.36 -20.21
N ASP A 178 -38.42 23.82 -21.37
CA ASP A 178 -39.34 24.94 -21.48
C ASP A 178 -40.70 24.55 -22.05
N CYS A 179 -41.65 25.44 -21.76
CA CYS A 179 -43.00 25.40 -22.27
C CYS A 179 -43.10 26.14 -23.62
N GLY A 180 -43.28 25.40 -24.72
CA GLY A 180 -43.56 26.00 -26.04
C GLY A 180 -45.03 26.42 -26.19
N PHE A 181 -45.29 27.67 -26.60
CA PHE A 181 -46.65 28.15 -26.86
C PHE A 181 -47.17 27.71 -28.24
N TYR A 182 -48.15 26.82 -28.26
CA TYR A 182 -48.83 26.42 -29.50
C TYR A 182 -49.86 27.48 -29.94
N HIS A 183 -49.57 28.21 -31.02
CA HIS A 183 -50.55 29.11 -31.65
C HIS A 183 -51.57 28.29 -32.45
N GLY A 184 -52.79 28.10 -31.93
CA GLY A 184 -53.85 27.55 -32.79
C GLY A 184 -55.25 27.34 -32.21
N SER A 185 -55.43 26.81 -30.98
CA SER A 185 -56.78 26.41 -30.58
C SER A 185 -57.06 26.15 -29.09
N CYS A 186 -56.11 26.32 -28.17
CA CYS A 186 -56.44 26.34 -26.74
C CYS A 186 -55.64 27.41 -25.99
N ALA A 187 -56.36 28.26 -25.27
CA ALA A 187 -55.77 29.24 -24.36
C ALA A 187 -55.20 28.49 -23.14
N GLY A 188 -53.90 28.21 -23.17
CA GLY A 188 -53.16 27.65 -22.04
C GLY A 188 -52.67 26.20 -22.17
N CYS A 189 -52.79 25.55 -23.32
CA CYS A 189 -52.07 24.28 -23.49
C CYS A 189 -50.59 24.56 -23.76
N CYS A 190 -49.76 23.84 -23.02
CA CYS A 190 -48.31 23.86 -23.13
C CYS A 190 -47.84 22.46 -23.49
N TRP A 191 -46.97 22.36 -24.49
CA TRP A 191 -46.17 21.16 -24.68
C TRP A 191 -44.79 21.43 -24.12
N TYR A 192 -44.36 20.61 -23.18
CA TYR A 192 -43.02 20.69 -22.62
C TYR A 192 -42.05 19.98 -23.55
N GLU A 193 -41.03 20.70 -23.98
CA GLU A 193 -39.97 20.17 -24.82
C GLU A 193 -38.60 20.66 -24.36
N CYS A 194 -37.59 19.85 -24.61
CA CYS A 194 -36.22 20.22 -24.33
C CYS A 194 -35.69 21.10 -25.46
N SER A 195 -35.55 22.40 -25.18
CA SER A 195 -35.01 23.42 -26.09
C SER A 195 -33.53 23.68 -25.77
N GLY A 196 -32.83 24.46 -26.61
CA GLY A 196 -31.41 24.81 -26.39
C GLY A 196 -30.46 24.46 -27.54
N GLY A 197 -30.95 23.79 -28.58
CA GLY A 197 -30.14 23.44 -29.75
C GLY A 197 -29.39 22.12 -29.53
N THR A 198 -28.08 22.18 -29.34
CA THR A 198 -27.19 21.02 -29.17
C THR A 198 -26.47 21.05 -27.83
N TYR A 199 -26.18 19.87 -27.29
CA TYR A 199 -25.33 19.68 -26.11
C TYR A 199 -24.10 18.86 -26.49
N GLN A 200 -23.06 18.95 -25.67
CA GLN A 200 -21.84 18.17 -25.81
C GLN A 200 -21.75 17.15 -24.68
N THR A 201 -21.26 15.96 -24.99
CA THR A 201 -20.89 14.94 -24.01
C THR A 201 -19.43 14.61 -24.24
N ASP A 202 -18.65 14.72 -23.17
CA ASP A 202 -17.25 14.37 -23.17
C ASP A 202 -17.13 12.91 -22.71
N ASN A 203 -16.78 12.04 -23.65
CA ASN A 203 -16.48 10.63 -23.42
C ASN A 203 -14.98 10.37 -23.55
N SER A 204 -14.14 11.41 -23.49
CA SER A 204 -12.69 11.27 -23.65
C SER A 204 -12.12 10.29 -22.62
N TYR A 205 -11.09 9.57 -23.03
CA TYR A 205 -10.50 8.51 -22.25
C TYR A 205 -9.01 8.41 -22.54
N CYS A 206 -8.30 7.79 -21.63
CA CYS A 206 -6.89 7.49 -21.77
C CYS A 206 -6.71 6.05 -22.28
N GLU A 207 -5.86 5.86 -23.29
CA GLU A 207 -5.57 4.56 -23.90
C GLU A 207 -4.05 4.30 -23.91
N GLU A 208 -3.64 3.04 -23.86
CA GLU A 208 -2.22 2.68 -24.01
C GLU A 208 -1.68 3.03 -25.39
N ASN A 209 -0.47 3.56 -25.38
CA ASN A 209 0.30 3.85 -26.58
C ASN A 209 0.82 2.57 -27.20
N ASN A 210 0.52 2.40 -28.49
CA ASN A 210 1.01 1.26 -29.27
C ASN A 210 2.47 1.45 -29.76
N TYR A 211 3.18 2.48 -29.32
CA TYR A 211 4.59 2.70 -29.68
C TYR A 211 5.48 1.84 -28.79
N ASN A 212 6.32 1.00 -29.40
CA ASN A 212 7.33 0.27 -28.65
C ASN A 212 8.49 1.22 -28.35
N ILE A 213 8.77 1.46 -27.06
CA ILE A 213 9.95 2.23 -26.65
C ILE A 213 11.20 1.64 -27.32
N GLY A 214 11.96 2.51 -27.98
CA GLY A 214 13.15 2.17 -28.73
C GLY A 214 12.94 1.77 -30.20
N ASP A 215 11.71 1.61 -30.67
CA ASP A 215 11.36 1.35 -32.08
C ASP A 215 10.94 2.66 -32.77
N ILE A 216 11.92 3.50 -33.09
CA ILE A 216 11.67 4.82 -33.68
C ILE A 216 11.08 4.77 -35.08
N ASN A 217 11.23 3.65 -35.79
CA ASN A 217 10.71 3.50 -37.15
C ASN A 217 9.35 2.77 -37.22
N ASN A 218 8.86 2.27 -36.08
CA ASN A 218 7.59 1.58 -35.92
C ASN A 218 7.45 0.32 -36.80
N ASP A 219 8.54 -0.43 -36.99
CA ASP A 219 8.51 -1.73 -37.69
C ASP A 219 8.27 -2.93 -36.75
N PHE A 220 8.08 -2.65 -35.46
CA PHE A 220 7.92 -3.60 -34.35
C PHE A 220 9.17 -4.42 -34.02
N GLU A 221 10.35 -4.06 -34.56
CA GLU A 221 11.61 -4.74 -34.30
C GLU A 221 12.69 -3.77 -33.80
N ILE A 222 13.01 -3.77 -32.51
CA ILE A 222 14.13 -2.99 -31.98
C ILE A 222 15.45 -3.58 -32.49
N ASN A 223 16.15 -2.84 -33.35
CA ASN A 223 17.39 -3.30 -33.96
C ASN A 223 18.37 -2.13 -34.25
N VAL A 224 19.42 -2.43 -35.03
CA VAL A 224 20.47 -1.44 -35.35
C VAL A 224 19.95 -0.24 -36.16
N LEU A 225 18.84 -0.39 -36.88
CA LEU A 225 18.22 0.70 -37.64
C LEU A 225 17.65 1.77 -36.71
N ASP A 226 17.14 1.39 -35.53
CA ASP A 226 16.65 2.34 -34.54
C ASP A 226 17.80 3.12 -33.91
N ILE A 227 18.90 2.43 -33.56
CA ILE A 227 20.13 3.08 -33.09
C ILE A 227 20.64 4.11 -34.09
N ILE A 228 20.66 3.79 -35.39
CA ILE A 228 21.11 4.72 -36.43
C ILE A 228 20.24 5.99 -36.44
N GLN A 229 18.94 5.84 -36.25
CA GLN A 229 18.01 6.97 -36.20
C GLN A 229 18.14 7.77 -34.90
N THR A 230 18.30 7.13 -33.73
CA THR A 230 18.62 7.80 -32.46
C THR A 230 19.90 8.62 -32.58
N VAL A 231 20.96 8.08 -33.20
CA VAL A 231 22.20 8.82 -33.44
C VAL A 231 21.97 10.03 -34.35
N ASN A 232 21.09 9.94 -35.34
CA ASN A 232 20.73 11.09 -36.17
C ASN A 232 20.04 12.18 -35.33
N LEU A 233 19.13 11.82 -34.43
CA LEU A 233 18.50 12.78 -33.52
C LEU A 233 19.53 13.50 -32.65
N ILE A 234 20.50 12.77 -32.08
CA ILE A 234 21.63 13.35 -31.34
C ILE A 234 22.42 14.35 -32.20
N LEU A 235 22.70 14.00 -33.46
CA LEU A 235 23.48 14.85 -34.38
C LEU A 235 22.74 16.14 -34.78
N TYR A 236 21.41 16.09 -34.88
CA TYR A 236 20.57 17.25 -35.21
C TYR A 236 20.01 17.97 -33.99
N ASN A 237 20.30 17.48 -32.78
CA ASN A 237 19.75 17.99 -31.52
C ASN A 237 18.21 18.03 -31.56
N GLU A 238 17.63 16.97 -32.12
CA GLU A 238 16.19 16.74 -32.15
C GLU A 238 15.79 15.82 -31.00
N TYR A 239 14.64 16.09 -30.41
CA TYR A 239 14.09 15.27 -29.35
C TYR A 239 13.04 14.32 -29.92
N ASN A 240 13.06 13.07 -29.44
CA ASN A 240 12.00 12.10 -29.70
C ASN A 240 11.88 11.19 -28.49
N ILE A 241 10.70 11.22 -27.87
CA ILE A 241 10.39 10.46 -26.66
C ILE A 241 10.58 8.95 -26.82
N ILE A 242 10.37 8.40 -28.03
CA ILE A 242 10.47 6.95 -28.28
C ILE A 242 11.88 6.42 -27.94
N VAL A 243 12.90 7.26 -28.05
CA VAL A 243 14.29 6.88 -27.84
C VAL A 243 14.94 7.59 -26.66
N ASP A 244 14.16 8.26 -25.82
CA ASP A 244 14.58 8.73 -24.48
C ASP A 244 14.43 7.55 -23.52
N MET A 245 15.50 6.80 -23.31
CA MET A 245 15.42 5.50 -22.66
C MET A 245 15.54 5.60 -21.13
N ASN A 246 16.00 6.74 -20.62
CA ASN A 246 16.10 7.03 -19.19
C ASN A 246 15.16 8.15 -18.74
N ASN A 247 14.29 8.65 -19.63
CA ASN A 247 13.30 9.70 -19.37
C ASN A 247 13.93 10.96 -18.75
N ASP A 248 15.12 11.36 -19.21
CA ASP A 248 15.82 12.55 -18.72
C ASP A 248 15.60 13.81 -19.58
N GLU A 249 14.73 13.70 -20.59
CA GLU A 249 14.40 14.71 -21.59
C GLU A 249 15.59 15.08 -22.51
N ILE A 250 16.67 14.28 -22.52
CA ILE A 250 17.90 14.55 -23.27
C ILE A 250 18.37 13.31 -24.03
N ILE A 251 18.11 13.27 -25.34
CA ILE A 251 18.65 12.21 -26.20
C ILE A 251 20.18 12.35 -26.32
N ASN A 252 20.90 11.38 -25.77
CA ASN A 252 22.35 11.35 -25.77
C ASN A 252 22.92 9.92 -25.88
N ILE A 253 24.20 9.75 -25.60
CA ILE A 253 24.87 8.45 -25.73
C ILE A 253 24.36 7.43 -24.71
N GLN A 254 23.81 7.89 -23.58
CA GLN A 254 23.22 7.05 -22.56
C GLN A 254 22.00 6.28 -23.09
N ASP A 255 21.12 6.93 -23.85
CA ASP A 255 19.97 6.29 -24.50
C ASP A 255 20.39 5.22 -25.50
N VAL A 256 21.42 5.51 -26.28
CA VAL A 256 21.99 4.54 -27.24
C VAL A 256 22.53 3.31 -26.52
N ILE A 257 23.17 3.48 -25.36
CA ILE A 257 23.65 2.35 -24.56
C ILE A 257 22.48 1.51 -24.05
N LEU A 258 21.41 2.16 -23.58
CA LEU A 258 20.20 1.48 -23.11
C LEU A 258 19.51 0.71 -24.25
N LEU A 259 19.40 1.29 -25.45
CA LEU A 259 18.94 0.61 -26.66
C LEU A 259 19.79 -0.61 -27.02
N ILE A 260 21.12 -0.49 -26.96
CA ILE A 260 22.03 -1.63 -27.23
C ILE A 260 21.80 -2.77 -26.22
N ASN A 261 21.55 -2.43 -24.95
CA ASN A 261 21.28 -3.44 -23.92
C ASN A 261 19.97 -4.20 -24.17
N LEU A 262 19.01 -3.61 -24.88
CA LEU A 262 17.77 -4.31 -25.29
C LEU A 262 17.98 -5.27 -26.47
N ILE A 263 19.00 -5.04 -27.30
CA ILE A 263 19.27 -5.84 -28.51
C ILE A 263 20.14 -7.08 -28.21
N LEU A 264 20.96 -7.05 -27.16
CA LEU A 264 21.92 -8.10 -26.79
C LEU A 264 21.30 -9.23 -25.96
#